data_AF-A0A5C7VXC1-F1
#
_entry.id   AF-A0A5C7VXC1-F1
#
_cell.length_a   1.000
_cell.length_b   1.000
_cell.length_c   1.000
_cell.angle_alpha   90.00
_cell.angle_beta   90.00
_cell.angle_gamma   90.00
#
_symmetry.space_group_name_H-M   'P 1'
#
loop_
_entity.id
_entity.type
_entity.pdbx_description
1 polymer ?
#
loop_
_entity_poly.entity_id
_entity_poly.type
_entity_poly.pdbx_seq_one_letter_code
_entity_poly.pdbx_strand_id
1 'polypeptide(L)'
;SSRNEQQVLRIALTEAKRAEIREYSIKQNLTTVRNRVNELGVAEPLVQRQGANRIVVELPGVQDTAEAKRILGKTANLEFRLQAEPDAARASTESFEFREVGRPAVALERSLIITGDQVTDAQASYDENGRPQVNIRLDGHGGELMNRATRNNVGRSMAVIFIEQKPLTRYVKQVVDGVEKEVAVPSFKEEKKIISLATIQSALGSQFRITGLDGQGESSELALLLRAGGLAAPMYFAEERTIGPSLGADNIAKGIDASIWGMVFVSLFIIAIYRFFGGLATVALGFNMVLLLALMSVLGATLTLPGIAGIVLTMGMAVDANVLIFSRIREEIANGLSVQRAIHEGFDRAFSAIIDGNLTTLLVGGILFAMGTGPVKGFAVTMSLGIITSMFTAIFVTRAMVNLIFGGRDFKKLWI
;
A
#
# COMPACT_ATOMS: atom_id res chain seq x y z
N SER A 1 -37.32 24.05 -25.11
CA SER A 1 -38.41 23.91 -24.12
C SER A 1 -38.85 25.31 -23.74
N SER A 2 -40.11 25.57 -23.37
CA SER A 2 -40.49 26.83 -22.73
C SER A 2 -40.64 26.59 -21.22
N ARG A 3 -40.14 27.52 -20.42
CA ARG A 3 -40.43 27.59 -18.98
C ARG A 3 -40.80 29.05 -18.72
N ASN A 4 -42.07 29.32 -18.39
CA ASN A 4 -42.63 30.67 -18.27
C ASN A 4 -42.32 31.58 -19.49
N GLU A 5 -42.74 31.16 -20.69
CA GLU A 5 -42.67 31.96 -21.94
C GLU A 5 -41.26 32.36 -22.44
N GLN A 6 -40.18 32.05 -21.70
CA GLN A 6 -38.81 32.21 -22.18
C GLN A 6 -38.34 30.97 -22.96
N GLN A 7 -37.74 31.18 -24.13
CA GLN A 7 -37.06 30.12 -24.88
C GLN A 7 -35.88 29.61 -24.04
N VAL A 8 -35.97 28.36 -23.57
CA VAL A 8 -34.86 27.73 -22.83
C VAL A 8 -34.20 26.65 -23.68
N LEU A 9 -32.87 26.77 -23.78
CA LEU A 9 -31.99 25.75 -24.36
C LEU A 9 -31.79 24.65 -23.31
N ARG A 10 -32.18 23.42 -23.66
CA ARG A 10 -31.98 22.26 -22.78
C ARG A 10 -30.78 21.48 -23.27
N ILE A 11 -29.65 21.66 -22.59
CA ILE A 11 -28.44 20.89 -22.82
C ILE A 11 -28.50 19.66 -21.89
N ALA A 12 -28.25 18.47 -22.43
CA ALA A 12 -28.20 17.23 -21.66
C ALA A 12 -27.00 16.40 -22.10
N LEU A 13 -26.29 15.81 -21.13
CA LEU A 13 -25.25 14.83 -21.41
C LEU A 13 -25.85 13.54 -21.96
N THR A 14 -25.24 12.99 -23.01
CA THR A 14 -25.55 11.67 -23.54
C THR A 14 -25.30 10.59 -22.48
N GLU A 15 -26.00 9.46 -22.58
CA GLU A 15 -25.83 8.35 -21.63
C GLU A 15 -24.39 7.80 -21.65
N ALA A 16 -23.79 7.69 -22.84
CA ALA A 16 -22.40 7.31 -23.01
C ALA A 16 -21.45 8.25 -22.25
N LYS A 17 -21.63 9.57 -22.38
CA LYS A 17 -20.77 10.53 -21.67
C LYS A 17 -20.96 10.48 -20.16
N ARG A 18 -22.19 10.25 -19.68
CA ARG A 18 -22.46 10.05 -18.25
C ARG A 18 -21.79 8.79 -17.70
N ALA A 19 -21.80 7.69 -18.46
CA ALA A 19 -21.13 6.45 -18.08
C ALA A 19 -19.62 6.62 -18.02
N GLU A 20 -19.04 7.28 -19.03
CA GLU A 20 -17.61 7.61 -19.08
C GLU A 20 -17.17 8.47 -17.88
N ILE A 21 -17.88 9.56 -17.58
CA ILE A 21 -17.59 10.43 -16.44
C ILE A 21 -17.69 9.64 -15.12
N ARG A 22 -18.70 8.78 -14.98
CA ARG A 22 -18.88 7.95 -13.78
C ARG A 22 -17.72 6.97 -13.62
N GLU A 23 -17.32 6.30 -14.70
CA GLU A 23 -16.24 5.32 -14.68
C GLU A 23 -14.90 5.97 -14.32
N TYR A 24 -14.59 7.10 -14.95
CA TYR A 24 -13.43 7.92 -14.62
C TYR A 24 -13.45 8.34 -13.14
N SER A 25 -14.59 8.85 -12.65
CA SER A 25 -14.73 9.32 -11.27
C SER A 25 -14.50 8.21 -10.26
N ILE A 26 -15.04 7.02 -10.50
CA ILE A 26 -14.84 5.85 -9.62
C ILE A 26 -13.39 5.39 -9.66
N LYS A 27 -12.78 5.31 -10.83
CA LYS A 27 -11.38 4.88 -10.96
C LYS A 27 -10.42 5.85 -10.26
N GLN A 28 -10.65 7.15 -10.42
CA GLN A 28 -9.85 8.17 -9.75
C GLN A 28 -10.04 8.12 -8.24
N ASN A 29 -11.29 8.14 -7.76
CA ASN A 29 -11.59 8.07 -6.34
C ASN A 29 -11.05 6.78 -5.71
N LEU A 30 -11.09 5.64 -6.41
CA LEU A 30 -10.52 4.37 -5.94
C LEU A 30 -9.01 4.50 -5.70
N THR A 31 -8.29 5.15 -6.61
CA THR A 31 -6.85 5.41 -6.48
C THR A 31 -6.58 6.32 -5.28
N THR A 32 -7.31 7.44 -5.18
CA THR A 32 -7.19 8.39 -4.06
C THR A 32 -7.47 7.73 -2.72
N VAL A 33 -8.55 6.95 -2.61
CA VAL A 33 -8.89 6.21 -1.38
C VAL A 33 -7.79 5.21 -1.05
N ARG A 34 -7.27 4.46 -2.02
CA ARG A 34 -6.18 3.51 -1.79
C ARG A 34 -4.93 4.20 -1.24
N ASN A 35 -4.53 5.33 -1.81
CA ASN A 35 -3.39 6.10 -1.33
C ASN A 35 -3.62 6.59 0.11
N ARG A 36 -4.79 7.14 0.41
CA ARG A 36 -5.14 7.61 1.77
C ARG A 36 -5.11 6.49 2.79
N VAL A 37 -5.60 5.30 2.42
CA VAL A 37 -5.61 4.19 3.35
C VAL A 37 -4.19 3.67 3.62
N ASN A 38 -3.32 3.65 2.61
CA ASN A 38 -1.91 3.29 2.82
C ASN A 38 -1.20 4.25 3.79
N GLU A 39 -1.57 5.53 3.75
CA GLU A 39 -1.02 6.57 4.63
C GLU A 39 -1.53 6.48 6.09
N LEU A 40 -2.68 5.83 6.32
CA LEU A 40 -3.18 5.57 7.67
C LEU A 40 -2.32 4.55 8.44
N GLY A 41 -1.31 3.93 7.80
CA GLY A 41 -0.43 2.94 8.43
C GLY A 41 -1.12 1.62 8.75
N VAL A 42 -2.27 1.36 8.13
CA VAL A 42 -3.05 0.12 8.33
C VAL A 42 -2.36 -1.03 7.62
N ALA A 43 -2.21 -2.17 8.30
CA ALA A 43 -1.64 -3.36 7.71
C ALA A 43 -2.68 -4.02 6.78
N GLU A 44 -2.46 -3.99 5.47
CA GLU A 44 -3.28 -4.72 4.47
C GLU A 44 -4.73 -4.21 4.27
N PRO A 45 -4.93 -2.93 3.90
CA PRO A 45 -6.26 -2.43 3.59
C PRO A 45 -6.85 -3.00 2.30
N LEU A 46 -8.15 -3.29 2.30
CA LEU A 46 -8.88 -3.66 1.09
C LEU A 46 -9.62 -2.44 0.55
N VAL A 47 -9.29 -2.02 -0.67
CA VAL A 47 -10.00 -0.93 -1.36
C VAL A 47 -10.46 -1.42 -2.72
N GLN A 48 -11.77 -1.64 -2.85
CA GLN A 48 -12.40 -2.23 -4.03
C GLN A 48 -13.65 -1.47 -4.45
N ARG A 49 -13.95 -1.52 -5.74
CA ARG A 49 -15.21 -1.02 -6.28
C ARG A 49 -16.33 -2.03 -5.99
N GLN A 50 -17.48 -1.54 -5.53
CA GLN A 50 -18.69 -2.33 -5.37
C GLN A 50 -19.80 -1.74 -6.24
N GLY A 51 -20.16 -2.46 -7.30
CA GLY A 51 -21.19 -2.01 -8.25
C GLY A 51 -20.79 -0.73 -9.00
N ALA A 52 -21.78 0.07 -9.40
CA ALA A 52 -21.56 1.21 -10.30
C ALA A 52 -21.07 2.49 -9.60
N ASN A 53 -21.35 2.66 -8.31
CA ASN A 53 -21.17 3.94 -7.60
C ASN A 53 -20.73 3.80 -6.13
N ARG A 54 -20.19 2.64 -5.71
CA ARG A 54 -19.68 2.45 -4.34
C ARG A 54 -18.24 1.97 -4.35
N ILE A 55 -17.53 2.32 -3.28
CA ILE A 55 -16.19 1.84 -2.96
C ILE A 55 -16.28 1.22 -1.57
N VAL A 56 -15.86 -0.03 -1.45
CA VAL A 56 -15.73 -0.73 -0.17
C VAL A 56 -14.30 -0.54 0.30
N VAL A 57 -14.17 -0.13 1.56
CA VAL A 57 -12.91 0.06 2.25
C VAL A 57 -12.92 -0.76 3.51
N GLU A 58 -12.01 -1.72 3.62
CA GLU A 58 -11.82 -2.52 4.84
C GLU A 58 -10.47 -2.15 5.46
N LEU A 59 -10.53 -1.76 6.73
CA LEU A 59 -9.39 -1.26 7.50
C LEU A 59 -9.11 -2.21 8.69
N PRO A 60 -8.32 -3.26 8.50
CA PRO A 60 -8.01 -4.19 9.59
C PRO A 60 -7.13 -3.53 10.66
N GLY A 61 -7.51 -3.64 11.93
CA GLY A 61 -6.69 -3.16 13.05
C GLY A 61 -6.73 -1.65 13.31
N VAL A 62 -7.61 -0.90 12.63
CA VAL A 62 -7.87 0.51 12.98
C VAL A 62 -8.63 0.58 14.29
N GLN A 63 -8.00 1.19 15.29
CA GLN A 63 -8.61 1.40 16.61
C GLN A 63 -9.50 2.65 16.63
N ASP A 64 -9.10 3.71 15.93
CA ASP A 64 -9.88 4.96 15.80
C ASP A 64 -10.55 5.05 14.42
N THR A 65 -11.81 4.61 14.36
CA THR A 65 -12.63 4.70 13.15
C THR A 65 -12.97 6.15 12.78
N ALA A 66 -12.99 7.07 13.74
CA ALA A 66 -13.31 8.48 13.50
C ALA A 66 -12.15 9.20 12.81
N GLU A 67 -10.91 8.91 13.18
CA GLU A 67 -9.72 9.39 12.49
C GLU A 67 -9.65 8.87 11.04
N ALA A 68 -9.86 7.57 10.84
CA ALA A 68 -9.90 6.99 9.51
C ALA A 68 -11.01 7.63 8.65
N LYS A 69 -12.21 7.83 9.21
CA LYS A 69 -13.31 8.53 8.51
C LYS A 69 -12.96 9.96 8.13
N ARG A 70 -12.29 10.70 9.02
CA ARG A 70 -11.88 12.07 8.76
C ARG A 70 -10.90 12.14 7.59
N ILE A 71 -9.93 11.22 7.51
CA ILE A 71 -8.95 11.20 6.42
C ILE A 71 -9.57 10.71 5.10
N LEU A 72 -10.42 9.67 5.14
CA LEU A 72 -11.07 9.13 3.94
C LEU A 72 -12.21 10.01 3.42
N GLY A 73 -12.95 10.66 4.31
CA GLY A 73 -14.09 11.51 3.98
C GLY A 73 -13.74 12.93 3.60
N LYS A 74 -12.54 13.42 3.93
CA LYS A 74 -12.11 14.79 3.59
C LYS A 74 -11.93 14.94 2.07
N THR A 75 -12.84 15.61 1.42
CA THR A 75 -12.64 16.10 0.05
C THR A 75 -11.70 17.30 0.11
N ALA A 76 -10.45 17.10 -0.30
CA ALA A 76 -9.47 18.17 -0.39
C ALA A 76 -8.92 18.15 -1.81
N ASN A 77 -9.38 19.10 -2.62
CA ASN A 77 -8.77 19.38 -3.91
C ASN A 77 -7.98 20.66 -3.77
N LEU A 78 -6.80 20.70 -4.39
CA LEU A 78 -6.04 21.94 -4.53
C LEU A 78 -6.13 22.43 -5.97
N GLU A 79 -6.30 23.73 -6.11
CA GLU A 79 -6.14 24.44 -7.38
C GLU A 79 -5.02 25.47 -7.23
N PHE A 80 -4.15 25.54 -8.22
CA PHE A 80 -3.10 26.56 -8.31
C PHE A 80 -3.50 27.58 -9.37
N ARG A 81 -3.58 28.85 -8.98
CA ARG A 81 -4.01 29.94 -9.86
C ARG A 81 -3.12 31.16 -9.70
N LEU A 82 -2.98 31.96 -10.75
CA LEU A 82 -2.28 33.25 -10.68
C LEU A 82 -3.18 34.32 -10.06
N GLN A 83 -2.57 35.25 -9.33
CA GLN A 83 -3.23 36.49 -8.93
C GLN A 83 -3.57 37.30 -10.18
N ALA A 84 -4.81 37.78 -10.25
CA ALA A 84 -5.27 38.61 -11.35
C ALA A 84 -4.48 39.93 -11.41
N GLU A 85 -4.20 40.40 -12.63
CA GLU A 85 -3.64 41.73 -12.83
C GLU A 85 -4.68 42.81 -12.47
N PRO A 86 -4.25 44.01 -12.04
CA PRO A 86 -5.17 45.07 -11.61
C PRO A 86 -6.21 45.50 -12.65
N ASP A 87 -5.89 45.35 -13.94
CA ASP A 87 -6.71 45.69 -15.11
C ASP A 87 -7.40 44.47 -15.76
N ALA A 88 -7.28 43.29 -15.16
CA ALA A 88 -7.87 42.07 -15.70
C ALA A 88 -9.40 42.14 -15.77
N ALA A 89 -9.97 41.65 -16.87
CA ALA A 89 -11.41 41.67 -17.09
C ALA A 89 -12.18 40.88 -16.01
N ARG A 90 -13.34 41.37 -15.60
CA ARG A 90 -14.22 40.67 -14.63
C ARG A 90 -14.65 39.28 -15.10
N ALA A 91 -14.68 39.04 -16.41
CA ALA A 91 -15.03 37.75 -16.99
C ALA A 91 -13.93 36.69 -16.81
N SER A 92 -12.66 37.09 -16.69
CA SER A 92 -11.51 36.20 -16.53
C SER A 92 -11.02 36.10 -15.07
N THR A 93 -11.66 36.83 -14.15
CA THR A 93 -11.26 36.89 -12.74
C THR A 93 -12.34 36.33 -11.81
N GLU A 94 -11.92 35.90 -10.63
CA GLU A 94 -12.77 35.40 -9.56
C GLU A 94 -12.13 35.76 -8.22
N SER A 95 -12.90 36.30 -7.28
CA SER A 95 -12.39 36.70 -5.97
C SER A 95 -12.56 35.57 -4.95
N PHE A 96 -11.51 35.32 -4.18
CA PHE A 96 -11.50 34.29 -3.14
C PHE A 96 -11.07 34.87 -1.80
N GLU A 97 -11.73 34.40 -0.74
CA GLU A 97 -11.36 34.72 0.63
C GLU A 97 -10.19 33.85 1.11
N PHE A 98 -9.39 34.38 2.02
CA PHE A 98 -8.38 33.58 2.71
C PHE A 98 -9.04 32.64 3.73
N ARG A 99 -8.34 31.54 4.02
CA ARG A 99 -8.69 30.68 5.15
C ARG A 99 -8.52 31.41 6.49
N GLU A 100 -7.47 32.23 6.60
CA GLU A 100 -7.20 33.11 7.75
C GLU A 100 -8.22 34.26 7.81
N VAL A 101 -8.80 34.48 8.99
CA VAL A 101 -9.82 35.51 9.21
C VAL A 101 -9.16 36.89 9.23
N GLY A 102 -9.77 37.86 8.54
CA GLY A 102 -9.34 39.27 8.57
C GLY A 102 -8.42 39.70 7.43
N ARG A 103 -7.98 38.77 6.56
CA ARG A 103 -7.35 39.14 5.29
C ARG A 103 -8.39 39.49 4.22
N PRO A 104 -8.16 40.55 3.43
CA PRO A 104 -9.05 40.90 2.32
C PRO A 104 -9.04 39.82 1.24
N ALA A 105 -10.18 39.64 0.56
CA ALA A 105 -10.27 38.73 -0.58
C ALA A 105 -9.34 39.17 -1.72
N VAL A 106 -8.82 38.20 -2.47
CA VAL A 106 -7.91 38.44 -3.59
C VAL A 106 -8.54 37.95 -4.88
N ALA A 107 -8.45 38.79 -5.92
CA ALA A 107 -8.84 38.41 -7.27
C ALA A 107 -7.77 37.50 -7.88
N LEU A 108 -8.20 36.32 -8.32
CA LEU A 108 -7.38 35.34 -9.03
C LEU A 108 -7.89 35.21 -10.46
N GLU A 109 -7.02 34.77 -11.36
CA GLU A 109 -7.46 34.34 -12.68
C GLU A 109 -8.36 33.10 -12.57
N ARG A 110 -9.31 32.96 -13.50
CA ARG A 110 -10.12 31.74 -13.65
C ARG A 110 -9.33 30.58 -14.28
N SER A 111 -8.19 30.89 -14.91
CA SER A 111 -7.29 29.90 -15.49
C SER A 111 -6.68 29.04 -14.38
N LEU A 112 -6.70 27.73 -14.58
CA LEU A 112 -6.06 26.76 -13.69
C LEU A 112 -4.64 26.51 -14.21
N ILE A 113 -3.64 26.62 -13.33
CA ILE A 113 -2.27 26.23 -13.65
C ILE A 113 -2.17 24.70 -13.59
N ILE A 114 -2.44 24.16 -12.41
CA ILE A 114 -2.48 22.72 -12.10
C ILE A 114 -3.47 22.45 -10.97
N THR A 115 -3.79 21.19 -10.80
CA THR A 115 -4.61 20.65 -9.71
C THR A 115 -3.80 19.64 -8.87
N GLY A 116 -4.28 19.34 -7.66
CA GLY A 116 -3.57 18.47 -6.72
C GLY A 116 -3.40 17.01 -7.16
N ASP A 117 -4.11 16.54 -8.19
CA ASP A 117 -3.95 15.20 -8.79
C ASP A 117 -2.61 15.04 -9.54
N GLN A 118 -1.96 16.14 -9.93
CA GLN A 118 -0.65 16.15 -10.58
C GLN A 118 0.52 16.09 -9.58
N VAL A 119 0.23 15.94 -8.29
CA VAL A 119 1.23 15.83 -7.21
C VAL A 119 1.60 14.36 -7.01
N THR A 120 2.89 14.06 -7.13
CA THR A 120 3.45 12.70 -6.95
C THR A 120 4.01 12.49 -5.55
N ASP A 121 4.49 13.55 -4.90
CA ASP A 121 4.99 13.51 -3.53
C ASP A 121 4.78 14.87 -2.87
N ALA A 122 4.56 14.85 -1.56
CA ALA A 122 4.47 16.05 -0.73
C ALA A 122 4.98 15.73 0.68
N GLN A 123 5.91 16.54 1.19
CA GLN A 123 6.54 16.29 2.49
C GLN A 123 6.51 17.56 3.34
N ALA A 124 5.99 17.43 4.57
CA ALA A 124 6.08 18.48 5.56
C ALA A 124 7.54 18.63 6.02
N SER A 125 8.02 19.86 6.09
CA SER A 125 9.38 20.21 6.46
C SER A 125 9.38 21.57 7.18
N TYR A 126 10.56 22.02 7.59
CA TYR A 126 10.76 23.34 8.18
C TYR A 126 11.73 24.13 7.32
N ASP A 127 11.50 25.44 7.24
CA ASP A 127 12.50 26.36 6.69
C ASP A 127 13.64 26.59 7.70
N GLU A 128 14.68 27.31 7.27
CA GLU A 128 15.85 27.65 8.10
C GLU A 128 15.49 28.48 9.35
N ASN A 129 14.31 29.10 9.37
CA ASN A 129 13.80 29.91 10.47
C ASN A 129 12.82 29.12 11.36
N GLY A 130 12.67 27.81 11.16
CA GLY A 130 11.75 26.95 11.91
C GLY A 130 10.29 27.12 11.55
N ARG A 131 9.95 27.77 10.43
CA ARG A 131 8.57 27.89 9.95
C ARG A 131 8.17 26.64 9.16
N PRO A 132 6.95 26.11 9.36
CA PRO A 132 6.50 24.94 8.62
C PRO A 132 6.33 25.25 7.12
N GLN A 133 6.77 24.32 6.29
CA GLN A 133 6.60 24.35 4.84
C GLN A 133 6.21 22.96 4.31
N VAL A 134 5.62 22.90 3.12
CA VAL A 134 5.38 21.63 2.42
C VAL A 134 6.16 21.65 1.11
N ASN A 135 7.09 20.71 0.97
CA ASN A 135 7.81 20.47 -0.27
C ASN A 135 6.94 19.62 -1.18
N ILE A 136 6.71 20.04 -2.42
CA ILE A 136 5.84 19.39 -3.39
C ILE A 136 6.67 18.93 -4.58
N ARG A 137 6.37 17.73 -5.06
CA ARG A 137 6.87 17.19 -6.32
C ARG A 137 5.71 16.84 -7.24
N LEU A 138 5.71 17.42 -8.42
CA LEU A 138 4.75 17.17 -9.49
C LEU A 138 5.23 16.02 -10.39
N ASP A 139 4.30 15.45 -11.15
CA ASP A 139 4.65 14.61 -12.28
C ASP A 139 5.24 15.43 -13.44
N GLY A 140 5.61 14.75 -14.54
CA GLY A 140 6.20 15.41 -15.71
C GLY A 140 5.26 16.42 -16.38
N HIS A 141 3.95 16.13 -16.43
CA HIS A 141 2.97 16.99 -17.08
C HIS A 141 2.67 18.24 -16.24
N GLY A 142 2.41 18.04 -14.94
CA GLY A 142 2.23 19.12 -13.98
C GLY A 142 3.44 20.02 -13.87
N GLY A 143 4.66 19.46 -13.90
CA GLY A 143 5.90 20.23 -13.92
C GLY A 143 6.05 21.12 -15.16
N GLU A 144 5.65 20.65 -16.33
CA GLU A 144 5.67 21.45 -17.57
C GLU A 144 4.63 22.59 -17.53
N LEU A 145 3.40 22.29 -17.09
CA LEU A 145 2.35 23.30 -16.93
C LEU A 145 2.75 24.38 -15.92
N MET A 146 3.30 23.98 -14.78
CA MET A 146 3.81 24.89 -13.76
C MET A 146 4.94 25.76 -14.30
N ASN A 147 5.89 25.19 -15.03
CA ASN A 147 6.99 25.95 -15.63
C ASN A 147 6.48 26.95 -16.66
N ARG A 148 5.57 26.52 -17.54
CA ARG A 148 4.96 27.38 -18.56
C ARG A 148 4.19 28.53 -17.94
N ALA A 149 3.46 28.29 -16.85
CA ALA A 149 2.70 29.30 -16.14
C ALA A 149 3.58 30.26 -15.34
N THR A 150 4.73 29.82 -14.83
CA THR A 150 5.56 30.66 -13.94
C THR A 150 6.69 31.39 -14.65
N ARG A 151 7.23 30.86 -15.76
CA ARG A 151 8.40 31.43 -16.47
C ARG A 151 8.23 32.89 -16.91
N ASN A 152 7.00 33.29 -17.27
CA ASN A 152 6.67 34.65 -17.71
C ASN A 152 5.95 35.46 -16.62
N ASN A 153 5.77 34.89 -15.43
CA ASN A 153 5.01 35.47 -14.33
C ASN A 153 5.86 35.59 -13.06
N VAL A 154 7.18 35.64 -13.20
CA VAL A 154 8.10 35.93 -12.10
C VAL A 154 7.81 37.33 -11.55
N GLY A 155 7.68 37.43 -10.23
CA GLY A 155 7.25 38.64 -9.52
C GLY A 155 5.74 38.73 -9.29
N ARG A 156 4.92 37.93 -9.99
CA ARG A 156 3.47 37.83 -9.70
C ARG A 156 3.23 36.86 -8.55
N SER A 157 2.10 37.03 -7.86
CA SER A 157 1.68 36.08 -6.82
C SER A 157 0.92 34.91 -7.42
N MET A 158 1.16 33.73 -6.87
CA MET A 158 0.41 32.51 -7.13
C MET A 158 -0.34 32.13 -5.85
N ALA A 159 -1.63 31.81 -6.02
CA ALA A 159 -2.47 31.34 -4.96
C ALA A 159 -2.61 29.81 -5.01
N VAL A 160 -2.61 29.22 -3.83
CA VAL A 160 -3.03 27.83 -3.61
C VAL A 160 -4.41 27.88 -2.96
N ILE A 161 -5.40 27.35 -3.67
CA ILE A 161 -6.80 27.31 -3.24
C ILE A 161 -7.09 25.92 -2.72
N PHE A 162 -7.52 25.86 -1.46
CA PHE A 162 -8.06 24.65 -0.86
C PHE A 162 -9.56 24.59 -1.08
N ILE A 163 -10.01 23.44 -1.60
CA ILE A 163 -11.42 23.19 -1.90
C ILE A 163 -11.91 22.11 -0.97
N GLU A 164 -12.81 22.50 -0.08
CA GLU A 164 -13.52 21.61 0.82
C GLU A 164 -14.95 21.41 0.31
N GLN A 165 -15.46 20.18 0.32
CA GLN A 165 -16.86 19.89 0.06
C GLN A 165 -17.55 19.58 1.37
N LYS A 166 -18.45 20.48 1.79
CA LYS A 166 -19.25 20.28 3.00
C LYS A 166 -20.51 19.50 2.66
N PRO A 167 -20.80 18.38 3.33
CA PRO A 167 -22.04 17.68 3.15
C PRO A 167 -23.22 18.56 3.59
N LEU A 168 -24.25 18.62 2.75
CA LEU A 168 -25.51 19.29 2.99
C LEU A 168 -26.64 18.31 2.73
N THR A 169 -27.63 18.26 3.61
CA THR A 169 -28.84 17.49 3.35
C THR A 169 -29.81 18.35 2.57
N ARG A 170 -30.14 17.94 1.34
CA ARG A 170 -31.19 18.58 0.53
C ARG A 170 -32.40 17.66 0.47
N TYR A 171 -33.57 18.21 0.79
CA TYR A 171 -34.83 17.50 0.62
C TYR A 171 -35.32 17.68 -0.81
N VAL A 172 -35.59 16.57 -1.49
CA VAL A 172 -36.12 16.56 -2.86
C VAL A 172 -37.44 15.83 -2.84
N LYS A 173 -38.47 16.42 -3.46
CA LYS A 173 -39.75 15.73 -3.64
C LYS A 173 -39.57 14.61 -4.64
N GLN A 174 -39.68 13.38 -4.18
CA GLN A 174 -39.61 12.19 -5.01
C GLN A 174 -40.87 11.37 -4.79
N VAL A 175 -41.45 10.87 -5.88
CA VAL A 175 -42.56 9.93 -5.80
C VAL A 175 -41.98 8.58 -5.40
N VAL A 176 -42.24 8.15 -4.18
CA VAL A 176 -41.88 6.82 -3.66
C VAL A 176 -43.19 6.09 -3.43
N ASP A 177 -43.39 4.97 -4.13
CA ASP A 177 -44.63 4.17 -4.07
C ASP A 177 -45.91 4.94 -4.41
N GLY A 178 -45.84 5.90 -5.36
CA GLY A 178 -47.00 6.68 -5.81
C GLY A 178 -47.37 7.87 -4.92
N VAL A 179 -46.63 8.12 -3.83
CA VAL A 179 -46.84 9.25 -2.92
C VAL A 179 -45.64 10.20 -3.00
N GLU A 180 -45.88 11.50 -3.16
CA GLU A 180 -44.83 12.51 -3.05
C GLU A 180 -44.28 12.53 -1.62
N LYS A 181 -43.03 12.11 -1.44
CA LYS A 181 -42.29 12.23 -0.19
C LYS A 181 -41.08 13.12 -0.36
N GLU A 182 -40.78 13.90 0.68
CA GLU A 182 -39.52 14.60 0.78
C GLU A 182 -38.43 13.59 1.18
N VAL A 183 -37.58 13.26 0.22
CA VAL A 183 -36.45 12.35 0.45
C VAL A 183 -35.21 13.21 0.72
N ALA A 184 -34.55 12.94 1.83
CA ALA A 184 -33.25 13.51 2.14
C ALA A 184 -32.20 12.94 1.17
N VAL A 185 -31.70 13.79 0.27
CA VAL A 185 -30.63 13.44 -0.66
C VAL A 185 -29.35 14.13 -0.21
N PRO A 186 -28.23 13.38 -0.05
CA PRO A 186 -26.94 13.99 0.25
C PRO A 186 -26.53 14.90 -0.93
N SER A 187 -26.27 16.16 -0.61
CA SER A 187 -25.74 17.16 -1.51
C SER A 187 -24.44 17.72 -0.92
N PHE A 188 -23.67 18.44 -1.71
CA PHE A 188 -22.39 18.99 -1.27
C PHE A 188 -22.32 20.46 -1.67
N LYS A 189 -21.79 21.29 -0.76
CA LYS A 189 -21.42 22.66 -1.07
C LYS A 189 -19.91 22.76 -1.11
N GLU A 190 -19.40 23.25 -2.21
CA GLU A 190 -17.98 23.55 -2.35
C GLU A 190 -17.68 24.89 -1.65
N GLU A 191 -16.68 24.87 -0.79
CA GLU A 191 -16.05 26.06 -0.22
C GLU A 191 -14.62 26.13 -0.73
N LYS A 192 -14.29 27.24 -1.38
CA LYS A 192 -12.96 27.51 -1.93
C LYS A 192 -12.30 28.62 -1.11
N LYS A 193 -11.16 28.33 -0.50
CA LYS A 193 -10.41 29.31 0.31
C LYS A 193 -8.94 29.33 -0.07
N ILE A 194 -8.33 30.50 -0.09
CA ILE A 194 -6.88 30.64 -0.30
C ILE A 194 -6.17 30.20 0.99
N ILE A 195 -5.29 29.20 0.87
CA ILE A 195 -4.42 28.76 1.98
C ILE A 195 -3.02 29.34 1.89
N SER A 196 -2.57 29.73 0.71
CA SER A 196 -1.28 30.37 0.52
C SER A 196 -1.35 31.31 -0.67
N LEU A 197 -0.76 32.49 -0.53
CA LEU A 197 -0.54 33.44 -1.61
C LEU A 197 0.94 33.84 -1.55
N ALA A 198 1.73 33.36 -2.51
CA ALA A 198 3.17 33.53 -2.50
C ALA A 198 3.65 34.13 -3.83
N THR A 199 4.64 35.01 -3.75
CA THR A 199 5.27 35.61 -4.94
C THR A 199 6.17 34.59 -5.63
N ILE A 200 6.01 34.45 -6.95
CA ILE A 200 6.86 33.62 -7.80
C ILE A 200 8.25 34.28 -7.88
N GLN A 201 9.27 33.66 -7.29
CA GLN A 201 10.63 34.19 -7.30
C GLN A 201 11.44 33.76 -8.53
N SER A 202 11.09 32.63 -9.13
CA SER A 202 11.73 32.06 -10.30
C SER A 202 10.76 31.13 -11.05
N ALA A 203 11.10 30.74 -12.27
CA ALA A 203 10.34 29.73 -12.99
C ALA A 203 10.35 28.41 -12.20
N LEU A 204 9.16 27.95 -11.78
CA LEU A 204 9.00 26.73 -11.00
C LEU A 204 8.99 25.52 -11.92
N GLY A 205 9.77 24.49 -11.60
CA GLY A 205 9.77 23.23 -12.32
C GLY A 205 8.77 22.23 -11.75
N SER A 206 9.15 20.96 -11.72
CA SER A 206 8.39 19.89 -11.06
C SER A 206 8.51 19.92 -9.53
N GLN A 207 9.37 20.75 -8.95
CA GLN A 207 9.57 20.85 -7.50
C GLN A 207 9.42 22.29 -7.03
N PHE A 208 8.62 22.50 -5.98
CA PHE A 208 8.47 23.78 -5.32
C PHE A 208 8.01 23.58 -3.88
N ARG A 209 7.96 24.65 -3.08
CA ARG A 209 7.54 24.61 -1.68
C ARG A 209 6.38 25.56 -1.42
N ILE A 210 5.44 25.16 -0.56
CA ILE A 210 4.40 26.03 -0.01
C ILE A 210 4.86 26.47 1.38
N THR A 211 4.89 27.78 1.61
CA THR A 211 5.23 28.41 2.89
C THR A 211 4.03 29.18 3.45
N GLY A 212 4.13 29.62 4.70
CA GLY A 212 3.09 30.41 5.36
C GLY A 212 1.92 29.59 5.91
N LEU A 213 2.21 28.36 6.36
CA LEU A 213 1.24 27.48 7.02
C LEU A 213 1.24 27.73 8.53
N ASP A 214 0.09 27.55 9.17
CA ASP A 214 -0.09 27.82 10.60
C ASP A 214 0.15 26.52 11.41
N GLY A 215 1.42 26.30 11.76
CA GLY A 215 1.85 25.23 12.66
C GLY A 215 2.14 23.86 12.01
N GLN A 216 2.66 22.93 12.82
CA GLN A 216 3.14 21.61 12.38
C GLN A 216 2.02 20.65 11.93
N GLY A 217 0.87 20.71 12.62
CA GLY A 217 -0.27 19.83 12.32
C GLY A 217 -0.84 20.10 10.93
N GLU A 218 -0.95 21.37 10.53
CA GLU A 218 -1.50 21.77 9.24
C GLU A 218 -0.59 21.36 8.07
N SER A 219 0.73 21.50 8.21
CA SER A 219 1.66 21.12 7.13
C SER A 219 1.69 19.62 6.88
N SER A 220 1.60 18.83 7.94
CA SER A 220 1.53 17.37 7.87
C SER A 220 0.20 16.91 7.27
N GLU A 221 -0.92 17.54 7.65
CA GLU A 221 -2.23 17.27 7.07
C GLU A 221 -2.29 17.66 5.58
N LEU A 222 -1.78 18.84 5.22
CA LEU A 222 -1.73 19.27 3.82
C LEU A 222 -0.85 18.35 2.97
N ALA A 223 0.31 17.95 3.48
CA ALA A 223 1.19 17.00 2.80
C ALA A 223 0.51 15.64 2.57
N LEU A 224 -0.21 15.14 3.59
CA LEU A 224 -1.00 13.91 3.48
C LEU A 224 -2.08 14.03 2.38
N LEU A 225 -2.87 15.10 2.40
CA LEU A 225 -3.94 15.33 1.43
C LEU A 225 -3.40 15.48 0.00
N LEU A 226 -2.20 16.07 -0.14
CA LEU A 226 -1.51 16.22 -1.41
C LEU A 226 -0.98 14.89 -1.98
N ARG A 227 -0.33 14.05 -1.16
CA ARG A 227 0.11 12.71 -1.59
C ARG A 227 -1.06 11.80 -1.92
N ALA A 228 -2.13 11.94 -1.15
CA ALA A 228 -3.38 11.21 -1.37
C ALA A 228 -4.04 11.54 -2.71
N GLY A 229 -3.88 12.78 -3.18
CA GLY A 229 -4.53 13.30 -4.38
C GLY A 229 -5.98 13.74 -4.14
N GLY A 230 -6.50 14.46 -5.13
CA GLY A 230 -7.88 14.95 -5.13
C GLY A 230 -8.92 13.86 -5.41
N LEU A 231 -10.17 14.14 -5.04
CA LEU A 231 -11.32 13.33 -5.44
C LEU A 231 -11.94 13.91 -6.71
N ALA A 232 -12.23 13.04 -7.69
CA ALA A 232 -12.93 13.41 -8.93
C ALA A 232 -14.41 13.73 -8.68
N ALA A 233 -15.02 13.09 -7.68
CA ALA A 233 -16.40 13.34 -7.27
C ALA A 233 -16.54 13.25 -5.74
N PRO A 234 -17.47 14.02 -5.14
CA PRO A 234 -17.80 13.91 -3.73
C PRO A 234 -18.17 12.47 -3.34
N MET A 235 -17.79 12.07 -2.14
CA MET A 235 -18.17 10.79 -1.55
C MET A 235 -18.80 11.00 -0.18
N TYR A 236 -19.70 10.10 0.20
CA TYR A 236 -20.25 10.01 1.54
C TYR A 236 -20.21 8.55 1.99
N PHE A 237 -20.19 8.33 3.30
CA PHE A 237 -20.25 6.98 3.87
C PHE A 237 -21.68 6.45 3.75
N ALA A 238 -21.87 5.42 2.91
CA ALA A 238 -23.17 4.81 2.68
C ALA A 238 -23.54 3.77 3.75
N GLU A 239 -22.56 2.96 4.18
CA GLU A 239 -22.71 1.94 5.22
C GLU A 239 -21.39 1.81 5.97
N GLU A 240 -21.45 1.49 7.26
CA GLU A 240 -20.30 1.25 8.11
C GLU A 240 -20.49 -0.07 8.86
N ARG A 241 -19.46 -0.90 8.86
CA ARG A 241 -19.37 -2.10 9.70
C ARG A 241 -17.98 -2.18 10.29
N THR A 242 -17.89 -2.31 11.60
CA THR A 242 -16.62 -2.56 12.29
C THR A 242 -16.42 -4.07 12.41
N ILE A 243 -15.41 -4.60 11.74
CA ILE A 243 -14.98 -5.99 11.93
C ILE A 243 -14.16 -6.03 13.21
N GLY A 244 -14.63 -6.76 14.22
CA GLY A 244 -13.96 -6.85 15.51
C GLY A 244 -12.61 -7.59 15.42
N PRO A 245 -11.68 -7.34 16.36
CA PRO A 245 -10.37 -8.02 16.44
C PRO A 245 -10.45 -9.55 16.51
N SER A 246 -11.61 -10.11 16.88
CA SER A 246 -11.85 -11.55 17.03
C SER A 246 -11.69 -12.34 15.74
N LEU A 247 -12.11 -11.79 14.58
CA LEU A 247 -11.99 -12.49 13.29
C LEU A 247 -10.53 -12.60 12.83
N GLY A 248 -9.71 -11.57 13.09
CA GLY A 248 -8.28 -11.61 12.83
C GLY A 248 -7.55 -12.60 13.74
N ALA A 249 -7.89 -12.59 15.04
CA ALA A 249 -7.33 -13.53 16.00
C ALA A 249 -7.66 -15.00 15.66
N ASP A 250 -8.89 -15.28 15.22
CA ASP A 250 -9.32 -16.62 14.81
C ASP A 250 -8.55 -17.11 13.56
N ASN A 251 -8.32 -16.23 12.58
CA ASN A 251 -7.51 -16.56 11.41
C ASN A 251 -6.05 -16.85 11.76
N ILE A 252 -5.46 -16.09 12.70
CA ILE A 252 -4.10 -16.35 13.18
C ILE A 252 -4.03 -17.68 13.93
N ALA A 253 -4.98 -17.95 14.83
CA ALA A 253 -5.03 -19.21 15.59
C ALA A 253 -5.12 -20.42 14.65
N LYS A 254 -6.05 -20.39 13.69
CA LYS A 254 -6.19 -21.44 12.66
C LYS A 254 -4.94 -21.60 11.80
N GLY A 255 -4.25 -20.50 11.48
CA GLY A 255 -3.00 -20.52 10.74
C GLY A 255 -1.84 -21.17 11.50
N ILE A 256 -1.74 -20.90 12.81
CA ILE A 256 -0.78 -21.55 13.70
C ILE A 256 -1.09 -23.05 13.80
N ASP A 257 -2.36 -23.41 14.02
CA ASP A 257 -2.79 -24.82 14.09
C ASP A 257 -2.48 -25.56 12.79
N ALA A 258 -2.76 -24.96 11.63
CA ALA A 258 -2.42 -25.54 10.32
C ALA A 258 -0.91 -25.74 10.14
N SER A 259 -0.10 -24.82 10.64
CA SER A 259 1.36 -24.93 10.61
C SER A 259 1.86 -26.07 11.51
N ILE A 260 1.29 -26.21 12.71
CA ILE A 260 1.63 -27.30 13.64
C ILE A 260 1.27 -28.66 13.02
N TRP A 261 0.05 -28.82 12.51
CA TRP A 261 -0.37 -30.05 11.83
C TRP A 261 0.48 -30.35 10.60
N GLY A 262 0.81 -29.33 9.80
CA GLY A 262 1.74 -29.45 8.68
C GLY A 262 3.11 -29.99 9.12
N MET A 263 3.67 -29.42 10.18
CA MET A 263 4.95 -29.88 10.74
C MET A 263 4.89 -31.33 11.20
N VAL A 264 3.81 -31.73 11.88
CA VAL A 264 3.62 -33.11 12.35
C VAL A 264 3.55 -34.09 11.19
N PHE A 265 2.70 -33.83 10.18
CA PHE A 265 2.57 -34.74 9.03
C PHE A 265 3.85 -34.84 8.21
N VAL A 266 4.52 -33.72 7.98
CA VAL A 266 5.79 -33.69 7.27
C VAL A 266 6.88 -34.44 8.05
N SER A 267 6.98 -34.25 9.36
CA SER A 267 7.94 -34.96 10.21
C SER A 267 7.70 -36.47 10.18
N LEU A 268 6.45 -36.90 10.34
CA LEU A 268 6.08 -38.32 10.27
C LEU A 268 6.44 -38.93 8.91
N PHE A 269 6.19 -38.21 7.82
CA PHE A 269 6.50 -38.66 6.46
C PHE A 269 8.01 -38.88 6.25
N ILE A 270 8.85 -37.93 6.66
CA ILE A 270 10.31 -38.06 6.49
C ILE A 270 10.87 -39.16 7.41
N ILE A 271 10.38 -39.26 8.64
CA ILE A 271 10.77 -40.32 9.58
C ILE A 271 10.40 -41.71 9.00
N ALA A 272 9.22 -41.83 8.38
CA ALA A 272 8.80 -43.10 7.78
C ALA A 272 9.70 -43.54 6.62
N ILE A 273 10.15 -42.59 5.77
CA ILE A 273 10.99 -42.89 4.60
C ILE A 273 12.46 -43.07 4.99
N TYR A 274 13.02 -42.11 5.73
CA TYR A 274 14.47 -42.00 5.99
C TYR A 274 14.88 -42.47 7.40
N ARG A 275 13.93 -42.99 8.19
CA ARG A 275 14.15 -43.54 9.54
C ARG A 275 14.98 -42.59 10.43
N PHE A 276 16.21 -42.97 10.77
CA PHE A 276 17.08 -42.21 11.66
C PHE A 276 17.46 -40.85 11.08
N PHE A 277 17.76 -40.78 9.77
CA PHE A 277 18.05 -39.53 9.08
C PHE A 277 16.81 -38.62 9.04
N GLY A 278 15.61 -39.21 8.95
CA GLY A 278 14.37 -38.46 9.07
C GLY A 278 14.17 -37.81 10.44
N GLY A 279 14.65 -38.45 11.52
CA GLY A 279 14.71 -37.84 12.85
C GLY A 279 15.61 -36.61 12.89
N LEU A 280 16.80 -36.67 12.27
CA LEU A 280 17.72 -35.53 12.19
C LEU A 280 17.12 -34.37 11.39
N ALA A 281 16.47 -34.66 10.25
CA ALA A 281 15.77 -33.65 9.46
C ALA A 281 14.61 -33.00 10.21
N THR A 282 13.90 -33.76 11.05
CA THR A 282 12.81 -33.22 11.88
C THR A 282 13.34 -32.22 12.92
N VAL A 283 14.48 -32.52 13.54
CA VAL A 283 15.13 -31.58 14.47
C VAL A 283 15.63 -30.33 13.74
N ALA A 284 16.23 -30.48 12.56
CA ALA A 284 16.66 -29.36 11.73
C ALA A 284 15.47 -28.48 11.29
N LEU A 285 14.32 -29.09 10.95
CA LEU A 285 13.08 -28.38 10.61
C LEU A 285 12.55 -27.57 11.80
N GLY A 286 12.53 -28.15 13.00
CA GLY A 286 12.15 -27.44 14.23
C GLY A 286 13.07 -26.24 14.51
N PHE A 287 14.37 -26.44 14.35
CA PHE A 287 15.35 -25.36 14.49
C PHE A 287 15.16 -24.26 13.43
N ASN A 288 14.87 -24.64 12.18
CA ASN A 288 14.55 -23.70 11.10
C ASN A 288 13.33 -22.83 11.45
N MET A 289 12.27 -23.42 12.00
CA MET A 289 11.08 -22.68 12.39
C MET A 289 11.36 -21.65 13.48
N VAL A 290 12.13 -22.03 14.50
CA VAL A 290 12.54 -21.11 15.57
C VAL A 290 13.39 -19.96 15.00
N LEU A 291 14.32 -20.28 14.10
CA LEU A 291 15.22 -19.28 13.51
C LEU A 291 14.46 -18.31 12.59
N LEU A 292 13.48 -18.80 11.82
CA LEU A 292 12.58 -17.97 11.01
C LEU A 292 11.79 -16.99 11.87
N LEU A 293 11.14 -17.47 12.94
CA LEU A 293 10.36 -16.62 13.85
C LEU A 293 11.25 -15.60 14.56
N ALA A 294 12.44 -16.00 15.00
CA ALA A 294 13.42 -15.09 15.60
C ALA A 294 13.83 -13.97 14.63
N LEU A 295 14.11 -14.33 13.37
CA LEU A 295 14.53 -13.36 12.36
C LEU A 295 13.40 -12.39 11.98
N MET A 296 12.16 -12.89 11.87
CA MET A 296 10.99 -12.03 11.68
C MET A 296 10.82 -11.05 12.84
N SER A 297 11.01 -11.50 14.08
CA SER A 297 10.93 -10.65 15.27
C SER A 297 12.02 -9.56 15.28
N VAL A 298 13.25 -9.89 14.90
CA VAL A 298 14.37 -8.93 14.87
C VAL A 298 14.17 -7.87 13.80
N LEU A 299 13.60 -8.25 12.64
CA LEU A 299 13.37 -7.33 11.53
C LEU A 299 12.04 -6.55 11.64
N GLY A 300 11.25 -6.79 12.69
CA GLY A 300 9.92 -6.18 12.85
C GLY A 300 8.94 -6.57 11.74
N ALA A 301 9.10 -7.76 11.14
CA ALA A 301 8.24 -8.23 10.07
C ALA A 301 6.86 -8.60 10.63
N THR A 302 5.80 -8.08 10.01
CA THR A 302 4.42 -8.37 10.42
C THR A 302 3.98 -9.78 10.01
N LEU A 303 3.50 -10.56 10.97
CA LEU A 303 2.92 -11.88 10.71
C LEU A 303 1.46 -11.73 10.26
N THR A 304 1.22 -11.87 8.96
CA THR A 304 -0.12 -11.79 8.35
C THR A 304 -0.59 -13.17 7.88
N LEU A 305 -1.87 -13.33 7.53
CA LEU A 305 -2.39 -14.61 7.03
C LEU A 305 -1.63 -15.12 5.79
N PRO A 306 -1.34 -14.28 4.77
CA PRO A 306 -0.39 -14.63 3.71
C PRO A 306 1.01 -14.95 4.24
N GLY A 307 1.51 -14.21 5.24
CA GLY A 307 2.79 -14.52 5.89
C GLY A 307 2.82 -15.95 6.45
N ILE A 308 1.75 -16.38 7.14
CA ILE A 308 1.60 -17.74 7.64
C ILE A 308 1.60 -18.76 6.48
N ALA A 309 0.94 -18.48 5.36
CA ALA A 309 1.04 -19.33 4.18
C ALA A 309 2.49 -19.44 3.65
N GLY A 310 3.27 -18.35 3.76
CA GLY A 310 4.71 -18.35 3.50
C GLY A 310 5.50 -19.25 4.45
N ILE A 311 5.15 -19.27 5.74
CA ILE A 311 5.73 -20.20 6.73
C ILE A 311 5.42 -21.65 6.34
N VAL A 312 4.17 -21.96 5.99
CA VAL A 312 3.77 -23.31 5.58
C VAL A 312 4.49 -23.74 4.30
N LEU A 313 4.62 -22.85 3.31
CA LEU A 313 5.35 -23.11 2.07
C LEU A 313 6.85 -23.36 2.34
N THR A 314 7.48 -22.51 3.16
CA THR A 314 8.91 -22.64 3.50
C THR A 314 9.19 -23.88 4.33
N MET A 315 8.26 -24.32 5.17
CA MET A 315 8.36 -25.60 5.88
C MET A 315 8.43 -26.78 4.91
N GLY A 316 7.61 -26.79 3.85
CA GLY A 316 7.67 -27.82 2.81
C GLY A 316 9.00 -27.79 2.03
N MET A 317 9.46 -26.61 1.62
CA MET A 317 10.73 -26.44 0.91
C MET A 317 11.95 -26.78 1.78
N ALA A 318 11.90 -26.51 3.08
CA ALA A 318 12.98 -26.83 4.02
C ALA A 318 13.25 -28.32 4.17
N VAL A 319 12.24 -29.13 3.88
CA VAL A 319 12.37 -30.59 3.87
C VAL A 319 12.99 -31.08 2.58
N ASP A 320 12.64 -30.47 1.46
CA ASP A 320 13.16 -30.85 0.14
C ASP A 320 14.69 -30.83 0.10
N ALA A 321 15.32 -29.80 0.67
CA ALA A 321 16.78 -29.71 0.76
C ALA A 321 17.40 -30.90 1.53
N ASN A 322 16.80 -31.30 2.65
CA ASN A 322 17.27 -32.45 3.44
C ASN A 322 17.03 -33.78 2.71
N VAL A 323 15.88 -33.92 2.03
CA VAL A 323 15.54 -35.08 1.20
C VAL A 323 16.53 -35.26 0.05
N LEU A 324 16.92 -34.17 -0.61
CA LEU A 324 17.90 -34.17 -1.71
C LEU A 324 19.30 -34.56 -1.24
N ILE A 325 19.73 -34.09 -0.06
CA ILE A 325 20.98 -34.52 0.56
C ILE A 325 20.93 -36.02 0.85
N PHE A 326 19.88 -36.51 1.50
CA PHE A 326 19.80 -37.91 1.92
C PHE A 326 19.66 -38.87 0.74
N SER A 327 18.93 -38.49 -0.31
CA SER A 327 18.85 -39.26 -1.55
C SER A 327 20.21 -39.35 -2.23
N ARG A 328 20.96 -38.25 -2.29
CA ARG A 328 22.31 -38.26 -2.86
C ARG A 328 23.27 -39.13 -2.05
N ILE A 329 23.25 -39.04 -0.72
CA ILE A 329 24.04 -39.92 0.17
C ILE A 329 23.70 -41.39 -0.10
N ARG A 330 22.42 -41.73 -0.25
CA ARG A 330 21.96 -43.10 -0.55
C ARG A 330 22.45 -43.59 -1.92
N GLU A 331 22.44 -42.72 -2.93
CA GLU A 331 22.97 -43.01 -4.26
C GLU A 331 24.48 -43.29 -4.24
N GLU A 332 25.26 -42.46 -3.52
CA GLU A 332 26.71 -42.64 -3.40
C GLU A 332 27.09 -43.92 -2.65
N ILE A 333 26.31 -44.34 -1.65
CA ILE A 333 26.48 -45.63 -0.97
C ILE A 333 26.16 -46.78 -1.92
N ALA A 334 25.11 -46.66 -2.73
CA ALA A 334 24.75 -47.67 -3.73
C ALA A 334 25.83 -47.83 -4.80
N ASN A 335 26.55 -46.74 -5.13
CA ASN A 335 27.72 -46.74 -6.02
C ASN A 335 28.99 -47.32 -5.37
N GLY A 336 28.93 -47.79 -4.12
CA GLY A 336 30.01 -48.49 -3.44
C GLY A 336 30.99 -47.60 -2.66
N LEU A 337 30.68 -46.31 -2.47
CA LEU A 337 31.49 -45.44 -1.63
C LEU A 337 31.36 -45.82 -0.14
N SER A 338 32.44 -45.60 0.62
CA SER A 338 32.38 -45.74 2.08
C SER A 338 31.43 -44.71 2.68
N VAL A 339 30.80 -45.06 3.82
CA VAL A 339 29.79 -44.22 4.49
C VAL A 339 30.25 -42.77 4.69
N GLN A 340 31.49 -42.55 5.14
CA GLN A 340 32.00 -41.20 5.36
C GLN A 340 32.25 -40.43 4.05
N ARG A 341 32.75 -41.10 3.00
CA ARG A 341 32.94 -40.46 1.69
C ARG A 341 31.59 -40.16 1.03
N ALA A 342 30.62 -41.06 1.13
CA ALA A 342 29.28 -40.85 0.60
C ALA A 342 28.56 -39.68 1.28
N ILE A 343 28.73 -39.49 2.60
CA ILE A 343 28.24 -38.30 3.30
C ILE A 343 28.91 -37.03 2.75
N HIS A 344 30.23 -37.02 2.63
CA HIS A 344 30.97 -35.85 2.14
C HIS A 344 30.55 -35.47 0.72
N GLU A 345 30.58 -36.42 -0.21
CA GLU A 345 30.18 -36.24 -1.61
C GLU A 345 28.69 -35.88 -1.73
N GLY A 346 27.84 -36.48 -0.89
CA GLY A 346 26.41 -36.19 -0.84
C GLY A 346 26.13 -34.74 -0.52
N PHE A 347 26.78 -34.17 0.51
CA PHE A 347 26.63 -32.76 0.86
C PHE A 347 27.23 -31.82 -0.20
N ASP A 348 28.41 -32.12 -0.72
CA ASP A 348 29.09 -31.25 -1.69
C ASP A 348 28.32 -31.17 -3.03
N ARG A 349 27.78 -32.29 -3.51
CA ARG A 349 26.96 -32.31 -4.75
C ARG A 349 25.57 -31.71 -4.53
N ALA A 350 24.94 -31.99 -3.39
CA ALA A 350 23.62 -31.44 -3.07
C ALA A 350 23.68 -29.92 -2.88
N PHE A 351 24.81 -29.36 -2.43
CA PHE A 351 24.98 -27.93 -2.19
C PHE A 351 24.66 -27.07 -3.43
N SER A 352 25.21 -27.42 -4.60
CA SER A 352 24.93 -26.67 -5.84
C SER A 352 23.46 -26.73 -6.20
N ALA A 353 22.85 -27.93 -6.16
CA ALA A 353 21.44 -28.11 -6.50
C ALA A 353 20.51 -27.34 -5.55
N ILE A 354 20.81 -27.31 -4.25
CA ILE A 354 20.03 -26.57 -3.25
C ILE A 354 20.14 -25.07 -3.48
N ILE A 355 21.34 -24.56 -3.76
CA ILE A 355 21.53 -23.13 -4.05
C ILE A 355 20.80 -22.74 -5.32
N ASP A 356 20.98 -23.49 -6.40
CA ASP A 356 20.38 -23.18 -7.70
C ASP A 356 18.84 -23.18 -7.62
N GLY A 357 18.26 -24.18 -6.93
CA GLY A 357 16.82 -24.27 -6.71
C GLY A 357 16.24 -23.14 -5.85
N ASN A 358 16.94 -22.76 -4.78
CA ASN A 358 16.46 -21.71 -3.88
C ASN A 358 16.73 -20.28 -4.38
N LEU A 359 17.80 -20.06 -5.15
CA LEU A 359 18.16 -18.74 -5.66
C LEU A 359 17.08 -18.20 -6.61
N THR A 360 16.52 -19.05 -7.48
CA THR A 360 15.43 -18.66 -8.37
C THR A 360 14.18 -18.23 -7.59
N THR A 361 13.85 -18.97 -6.54
CA THR A 361 12.71 -18.65 -5.66
C THR A 361 12.97 -17.36 -4.87
N LEU A 362 14.20 -17.11 -4.44
CA LEU A 362 14.60 -15.88 -3.76
C LEU A 362 14.53 -14.66 -4.69
N LEU A 363 14.84 -14.81 -5.98
CA LEU A 363 14.63 -13.77 -6.99
C LEU A 363 13.14 -13.42 -7.14
N VAL A 364 12.27 -14.43 -7.17
CA VAL A 364 10.81 -14.22 -7.16
C VAL A 364 10.38 -13.50 -5.90
N GLY A 365 10.88 -13.91 -4.73
CA GLY A 365 10.66 -13.21 -3.45
C GLY A 365 11.07 -11.74 -3.49
N GLY A 366 12.23 -11.43 -4.09
CA GLY A 366 12.70 -10.05 -4.30
C GLY A 366 11.78 -9.22 -5.19
N ILE A 367 11.30 -9.80 -6.29
CA ILE A 367 10.34 -9.15 -7.20
C ILE A 367 9.02 -8.90 -6.47
N LEU A 368 8.49 -9.90 -5.75
CA LEU A 368 7.25 -9.77 -4.97
C LEU A 368 7.39 -8.75 -3.83
N PHE A 369 8.58 -8.60 -3.23
CA PHE A 369 8.81 -7.58 -2.22
C PHE A 369 8.86 -6.16 -2.81
N ALA A 370 9.47 -5.99 -3.98
CA ALA A 370 9.64 -4.71 -4.63
C ALA A 370 8.35 -4.19 -5.31
N MET A 371 7.58 -5.09 -5.94
CA MET A 371 6.38 -4.75 -6.71
C MET A 371 5.06 -5.13 -6.00
N GLY A 372 5.12 -6.01 -5.01
CA GLY A 372 3.94 -6.45 -4.27
C GLY A 372 3.43 -5.38 -3.31
N THR A 373 2.12 -5.42 -3.04
CA THR A 373 1.45 -4.54 -2.09
C THR A 373 0.83 -5.36 -0.97
N GLY A 374 0.82 -4.79 0.25
CA GLY A 374 0.22 -5.38 1.47
C GLY A 374 0.48 -6.88 1.64
N PRO A 375 -0.55 -7.75 1.45
CA PRO A 375 -0.47 -9.21 1.57
C PRO A 375 0.70 -9.88 0.86
N VAL A 376 0.97 -9.47 -0.38
CA VAL A 376 2.00 -10.10 -1.22
C VAL A 376 3.39 -9.79 -0.68
N LYS A 377 3.57 -8.59 -0.11
CA LYS A 377 4.84 -8.17 0.48
C LYS A 377 5.12 -8.93 1.78
N GLY A 378 4.11 -9.12 2.63
CA GLY A 378 4.22 -9.95 3.83
C GLY A 378 4.56 -11.41 3.51
N PHE A 379 3.89 -11.99 2.51
CA PHE A 379 4.22 -13.32 2.00
C PHE A 379 5.67 -13.39 1.47
N ALA A 380 6.09 -12.40 0.68
CA ALA A 380 7.44 -12.34 0.10
C ALA A 380 8.56 -12.28 1.15
N VAL A 381 8.40 -11.45 2.20
CA VAL A 381 9.36 -11.38 3.31
C VAL A 381 9.46 -12.74 4.00
N THR A 382 8.32 -13.33 4.35
CA THR A 382 8.28 -14.59 5.10
C THR A 382 8.88 -15.74 4.30
N MET A 383 8.56 -15.82 3.01
CA MET A 383 9.14 -16.79 2.08
C MET A 383 10.66 -16.60 1.94
N SER A 384 11.12 -15.37 1.73
CA SER A 384 12.54 -15.08 1.47
C SER A 384 13.40 -15.39 2.69
N LEU A 385 12.94 -14.96 3.89
CA LEU A 385 13.60 -15.32 5.14
C LEU A 385 13.60 -16.83 5.33
N GLY A 386 12.46 -17.50 5.14
CA GLY A 386 12.35 -18.94 5.32
C GLY A 386 13.25 -19.76 4.39
N ILE A 387 13.50 -19.28 3.16
CA ILE A 387 14.48 -19.90 2.25
C ILE A 387 15.90 -19.74 2.78
N ILE A 388 16.28 -18.53 3.22
CA ILE A 388 17.62 -18.27 3.75
C ILE A 388 17.88 -19.12 5.00
N THR A 389 16.92 -19.15 5.94
CA THR A 389 17.05 -19.95 7.16
C THR A 389 17.06 -21.44 6.84
N SER A 390 16.22 -21.90 5.90
CA SER A 390 16.18 -23.28 5.42
C SER A 390 17.53 -23.72 4.86
N MET A 391 18.11 -22.94 3.93
CA MET A 391 19.41 -23.26 3.34
C MET A 391 20.50 -23.35 4.40
N PHE A 392 20.52 -22.42 5.36
CA PHE A 392 21.44 -22.46 6.48
C PHE A 392 21.26 -23.74 7.31
N THR A 393 20.03 -24.09 7.69
CA THR A 393 19.77 -25.30 8.48
C THR A 393 20.11 -26.58 7.73
N ALA A 394 19.73 -26.72 6.46
CA ALA A 394 20.01 -27.92 5.69
C ALA A 394 21.52 -28.11 5.40
N ILE A 395 22.24 -27.04 5.08
CA ILE A 395 23.65 -27.12 4.67
C ILE A 395 24.59 -27.18 5.88
N PHE A 396 24.35 -26.36 6.90
CA PHE A 396 25.25 -26.27 8.05
C PHE A 396 24.79 -27.13 9.23
N VAL A 397 23.52 -26.99 9.66
CA VAL A 397 23.03 -27.65 10.87
C VAL A 397 22.91 -29.16 10.64
N THR A 398 22.27 -29.60 9.55
CA THR A 398 22.15 -31.03 9.24
C THR A 398 23.52 -31.67 9.00
N ARG A 399 24.45 -30.98 8.31
CA ARG A 399 25.83 -31.47 8.11
C ARG A 399 26.57 -31.61 9.44
N ALA A 400 26.47 -30.62 10.33
CA ALA A 400 27.07 -30.67 11.66
C ALA A 400 26.51 -31.83 12.50
N MET A 401 25.18 -32.03 12.48
CA MET A 401 24.53 -33.15 13.19
C MET A 401 24.98 -34.51 12.66
N VAL A 402 24.99 -34.69 11.33
CA VAL A 402 25.43 -35.94 10.70
C VAL A 402 26.91 -36.21 11.02
N ASN A 403 27.78 -35.20 10.89
CA ASN A 403 29.20 -35.34 11.20
C ASN A 403 29.46 -35.57 12.69
N LEU A 404 28.66 -35.02 13.60
CA LEU A 404 28.80 -35.28 15.03
C LEU A 404 28.47 -36.74 15.40
N ILE A 405 27.48 -37.33 14.72
CA ILE A 405 27.00 -38.68 15.02
C ILE A 405 27.87 -39.75 14.34
N PHE A 406 28.24 -39.51 13.08
CA PHE A 406 28.95 -40.47 12.21
C PHE A 406 30.44 -40.16 12.02
N GLY A 407 30.92 -38.99 12.44
CA GLY A 407 32.33 -38.61 12.36
C GLY A 407 33.22 -39.51 13.21
N GLY A 408 34.26 -40.06 12.59
CA GLY A 408 35.28 -40.88 13.28
C GLY A 408 34.84 -42.31 13.64
N ARG A 409 33.66 -42.78 13.20
CA ARG A 409 33.17 -44.14 13.46
C ARG A 409 32.95 -44.92 12.16
N ASP A 410 33.48 -46.14 12.09
CA ASP A 410 33.28 -47.07 10.97
C ASP A 410 31.96 -47.84 11.12
N PHE A 411 30.88 -47.26 10.59
CA PHE A 411 29.60 -47.95 10.50
C PHE A 411 29.51 -48.76 9.21
N LYS A 412 29.26 -50.08 9.31
CA LYS A 412 29.07 -50.98 8.15
C LYS A 412 27.67 -50.87 7.50
N LYS A 413 26.70 -50.24 8.17
CA LYS A 413 25.33 -50.03 7.67
C LYS A 413 24.78 -48.69 8.16
N LEU A 414 24.28 -47.89 7.22
CA LEU A 414 23.44 -46.72 7.51
C LEU A 414 21.97 -47.14 7.51
N TRP A 415 21.21 -46.68 8.51
CA TRP A 415 19.75 -46.80 8.52
C TRP A 415 19.18 -45.55 7.84
N ILE A 416 19.18 -45.55 6.50
CA ILE A 416 18.66 -44.49 5.64
C ILE A 416 17.52 -45.02 4.76
#